data_AF-A0A4U9WJL7-F1
#
_entry.id   AF-A0A4U9WJL7-F1
#
_cell.length_a   1.000
_cell.length_b   1.000
_cell.length_c   1.000
_cell.angle_alpha   90.00
_cell.angle_beta   90.00
_cell.angle_gamma   90.00
#
_symmetry.space_group_name_H-M   'P 1'
#
loop_
_entity.id
_entity.type
_entity.pdbx_description
1 polymer ?
#
loop_
_entity_poly.entity_id
_entity_poly.type
_entity_poly.pdbx_seq_one_letter_code
_entity_poly.pdbx_strand_id
1 'polypeptide(L)'
;MRSMRFYPEAWPLHTAFVIARGSRTEAKVVVVEIEQQGMRGVGECTPYPRYGESETSVMEQLAEVSTAIAQGVTRQELQHLMPRGRLVTRSIRHCGIWNAALLAKICGN
;
A
#
# COMPACT_ATOMS: atom_id res chain seq x y z
N MET A 1 5.76 17.98 10.07
CA MET A 1 5.14 17.72 8.75
C MET A 1 5.67 16.39 8.25
N ARG A 2 4.80 15.48 7.79
CA ARG A 2 5.24 14.22 7.16
C ARG A 2 5.33 14.41 5.66
N SER A 3 6.30 13.78 5.00
CA SER A 3 6.32 13.68 3.54
C SER A 3 5.98 12.26 3.11
N MET A 4 5.10 12.13 2.12
CA MET A 4 4.70 10.84 1.55
C MET A 4 5.14 10.77 0.09
N ARG A 5 5.71 9.63 -0.32
CA ARG A 5 6.01 9.28 -1.71
C ARG A 5 5.39 7.93 -2.01
N PHE A 6 4.92 7.74 -3.23
CA PHE A 6 4.43 6.43 -3.67
C PHE A 6 4.68 6.25 -5.16
N TYR A 7 4.98 5.02 -5.55
CA TYR A 7 5.35 4.68 -6.92
C TYR A 7 5.10 3.20 -7.20
N PRO A 8 4.77 2.82 -8.45
CA PRO A 8 4.64 1.43 -8.83
C PRO A 8 6.03 0.81 -9.03
N GLU A 9 6.17 -0.46 -8.67
CA GLU A 9 7.31 -1.29 -9.02
C GLU A 9 6.84 -2.66 -9.55
N ALA A 10 7.54 -3.17 -10.56
CA ALA A 10 7.31 -4.50 -11.11
C ALA A 10 8.55 -5.34 -10.87
N TRP A 11 8.45 -6.34 -9.99
CA TRP A 11 9.58 -7.17 -9.61
C TRP A 11 9.52 -8.48 -10.39
N PRO A 12 10.57 -8.82 -11.17
CA PRO A 12 10.58 -10.07 -11.92
C PRO A 12 10.54 -11.26 -10.98
N LEU A 13 9.70 -12.24 -11.29
CA LEU A 13 9.66 -13.50 -10.56
C LEU A 13 10.73 -14.42 -11.13
N HIS A 14 11.41 -15.15 -10.25
CA HIS A 14 12.41 -16.16 -10.66
C HIS A 14 11.83 -17.19 -11.64
N THR A 15 10.54 -17.50 -11.50
CA THR A 15 9.79 -18.38 -12.39
C THR A 15 8.35 -17.88 -12.47
N ALA A 16 7.68 -18.12 -13.61
CA ALA A 16 6.29 -17.75 -13.77
C ALA A 16 5.43 -18.35 -12.65
N PHE A 17 4.69 -17.51 -11.94
CA PHE A 17 3.73 -17.94 -10.93
C PHE A 17 2.40 -18.23 -11.61
N VAL A 18 1.99 -19.49 -11.59
CA VAL A 18 0.80 -19.98 -12.30
C VAL A 18 -0.23 -20.50 -11.31
N ILE A 19 -1.48 -20.05 -11.48
CA ILE A 19 -2.66 -20.57 -10.79
C ILE A 19 -3.75 -20.86 -11.82
N ALA A 20 -4.83 -21.54 -11.43
CA ALA A 20 -5.95 -21.87 -12.32
C ALA A 20 -6.57 -20.67 -13.06
N ARG A 21 -6.39 -19.44 -12.54
CA ARG A 21 -6.92 -18.20 -13.12
C ARG A 21 -5.94 -17.45 -14.02
N GLY A 22 -4.73 -17.96 -14.21
CA GLY A 22 -3.73 -17.32 -15.06
C GLY A 22 -2.30 -17.44 -14.51
N SER A 23 -1.36 -16.89 -15.28
CA SER A 23 0.06 -16.84 -14.96
C SER A 23 0.54 -15.39 -14.88
N ARG A 24 1.57 -15.17 -14.06
CA ARG A 24 2.26 -13.88 -13.96
C ARG A 24 3.77 -14.11 -13.87
N THR A 25 4.53 -13.28 -14.56
CA THR A 25 6.00 -13.31 -14.58
C THR A 25 6.62 -12.23 -13.69
N GLU A 26 5.79 -11.32 -13.18
CA GLU A 26 6.20 -10.21 -12.33
C GLU A 26 5.21 -10.02 -11.17
N ALA A 27 5.74 -9.53 -10.05
CA ALA A 27 4.96 -9.02 -8.92
C ALA A 27 4.84 -7.51 -9.07
N LYS A 28 3.64 -7.04 -9.42
CA LYS A 28 3.31 -5.62 -9.46
C LYS A 28 2.92 -5.14 -8.07
N VAL A 29 3.65 -4.17 -7.56
CA VAL A 29 3.43 -3.56 -6.25
C VAL A 29 3.39 -2.05 -6.38
N VAL A 30 2.74 -1.39 -5.44
CA VAL A 30 2.89 0.04 -5.20
C VAL A 30 3.61 0.19 -3.88
N VAL A 31 4.75 0.85 -3.92
CA VAL A 31 5.57 1.17 -2.76
C VAL A 31 5.15 2.52 -2.22
N VAL A 32 5.06 2.65 -0.91
CA VAL A 32 4.68 3.86 -0.19
C VAL A 32 5.74 4.16 0.85
N GLU A 33 6.24 5.37 0.84
CA GLU A 33 7.27 5.84 1.76
C GLU A 33 6.75 7.04 2.52
N ILE A 34 6.90 7.02 3.84
CA ILE A 34 6.52 8.13 4.71
C ILE A 34 7.73 8.52 5.54
N GLU A 35 8.11 9.78 5.48
CA GLU A 35 9.21 10.33 6.26
C GLU A 35 8.68 11.36 7.26
N GLN A 36 9.16 11.29 8.50
CA GLN A 36 8.88 12.25 9.55
C GLN A 36 10.14 12.45 10.40
N GLN A 37 10.64 13.68 10.46
CA GLN A 37 11.75 14.06 11.34
C GLN A 37 12.99 13.14 11.19
N GLY A 38 13.36 12.80 9.94
CA GLY A 38 14.51 11.94 9.64
C GLY A 38 14.26 10.44 9.82
N MET A 39 13.09 10.05 10.33
CA MET A 39 12.66 8.65 10.37
C MET A 39 11.87 8.34 9.10
N ARG A 40 12.10 7.19 8.47
CA ARG A 40 11.43 6.76 7.24
C ARG A 40 10.79 5.39 7.43
N GLY A 41 9.50 5.29 7.12
CA GLY A 41 8.75 4.04 7.01
C GLY A 41 8.44 3.72 5.54
N VAL A 42 8.56 2.46 5.15
CA VAL A 42 8.28 1.98 3.78
C VAL A 42 7.31 0.83 3.82
N GLY A 43 6.19 0.93 3.11
CA GLY A 43 5.19 -0.13 2.97
C GLY A 43 4.92 -0.46 1.52
N GLU A 44 4.42 -1.67 1.29
CA GLU A 44 4.07 -2.17 -0.04
C GLU A 44 2.61 -2.67 -0.07
N CYS A 45 1.96 -2.48 -1.22
CA CYS A 45 0.69 -3.11 -1.52
C CYS A 45 0.70 -3.71 -2.92
N THR A 46 0.13 -4.91 -3.06
CA THR A 46 -0.07 -5.57 -4.36
C THR A 46 -1.51 -5.33 -4.80
N PRO A 47 -1.77 -4.53 -5.85
CA PRO A 47 -3.12 -4.37 -6.38
C PRO A 47 -3.69 -5.72 -6.79
N TYR A 48 -4.94 -5.99 -6.43
CA TYR A 48 -5.57 -7.27 -6.74
C TYR A 48 -6.71 -7.12 -7.75
N PRO A 49 -6.48 -7.45 -9.04
CA PRO A 49 -7.48 -7.30 -10.11
C PRO A 49 -8.81 -7.99 -9.84
N ARG A 50 -8.82 -9.05 -9.01
CA ARG A 50 -10.04 -9.74 -8.59
C ARG A 50 -11.04 -8.81 -7.91
N TYR A 51 -10.57 -7.78 -7.20
CA TYR A 51 -11.42 -6.79 -6.53
C TYR A 51 -11.57 -5.50 -7.35
N GLY A 52 -11.19 -5.53 -8.64
CA GLY A 52 -11.20 -4.36 -9.51
C GLY A 52 -10.12 -3.34 -9.14
N GLU A 53 -9.04 -3.77 -8.48
CA GLU A 53 -7.90 -2.91 -8.19
C GLU A 53 -6.86 -2.98 -9.32
N SER A 54 -6.31 -1.82 -9.65
CA SER A 54 -5.16 -1.61 -10.53
C SER A 54 -4.12 -0.73 -9.83
N GLU A 55 -2.87 -0.73 -10.32
CA GLU A 55 -1.82 0.19 -9.85
C GLU A 55 -2.30 1.64 -9.85
N THR A 56 -2.95 2.06 -10.94
CA THR A 56 -3.55 3.40 -11.07
C THR A 56 -4.57 3.68 -9.98
N SER A 57 -5.54 2.78 -9.79
CA SER A 57 -6.60 2.98 -8.79
C SER A 57 -6.06 3.09 -7.36
N VAL A 58 -4.95 2.40 -7.08
CA VAL A 58 -4.28 2.42 -5.78
C VAL A 58 -3.51 3.72 -5.60
N MET A 59 -2.79 4.19 -6.63
CA MET A 59 -2.10 5.47 -6.59
C MET A 59 -3.06 6.66 -6.43
N GLU A 60 -4.24 6.61 -7.07
CA GLU A 60 -5.29 7.62 -6.90
C GLU A 60 -5.78 7.69 -5.44
N GLN A 61 -6.07 6.54 -4.83
CA GLN A 61 -6.47 6.47 -3.41
C GLN A 61 -5.37 6.99 -2.47
N LEU A 62 -4.11 6.68 -2.75
CA LEU A 62 -2.97 7.19 -1.98
C LEU A 62 -2.84 8.72 -2.10
N ALA A 63 -3.14 9.27 -3.28
CA ALA A 63 -3.15 10.71 -3.48
C ALA A 63 -4.24 11.40 -2.65
N GLU A 64 -5.43 10.82 -2.54
CA GLU A 64 -6.55 11.36 -1.73
C GLU A 64 -6.19 11.49 -0.24
N VAL A 65 -5.46 10.52 0.32
CA VAL A 65 -5.06 10.52 1.74
C VAL A 65 -3.72 11.20 2.01
N SER A 66 -2.96 11.56 0.97
CA SER A 66 -1.62 12.13 1.09
C SER A 66 -1.58 13.39 1.96
N THR A 67 -2.56 14.28 1.79
CA THR A 67 -2.70 15.51 2.57
C THR A 67 -2.95 15.22 4.05
N ALA A 68 -3.85 14.28 4.36
CA ALA A 68 -4.15 13.89 5.74
C ALA A 68 -2.91 13.26 6.42
N ILE A 69 -2.16 12.44 5.67
CA ILE A 69 -0.90 11.86 6.15
C ILE A 69 0.14 12.95 6.44
N ALA A 70 0.28 13.93 5.54
CA ALA A 70 1.19 15.06 5.72
C ALA A 70 0.86 15.90 6.98
N GLN A 71 -0.43 16.05 7.27
CA GLN A 71 -0.97 16.74 8.45
C GLN A 71 -0.84 15.97 9.76
N GLY A 72 -0.44 14.70 9.72
CA GLY A 72 -0.17 13.94 10.93
C GLY A 72 -1.28 12.97 11.36
N VAL A 73 -2.25 12.67 10.48
CA VAL A 73 -3.38 11.77 10.76
C VAL A 73 -2.92 10.48 11.44
N THR A 74 -3.70 10.03 12.43
CA THR A 74 -3.45 8.80 13.16
C THR A 74 -3.94 7.59 12.38
N ARG A 75 -3.54 6.40 12.82
CA ARG A 75 -3.95 5.13 12.21
C ARG A 75 -5.47 4.96 12.18
N GLN A 76 -6.11 5.33 13.27
CA GLN A 76 -7.54 5.13 13.47
C GLN A 76 -8.34 6.07 12.58
N GLU A 77 -7.94 7.33 12.50
CA GLU A 77 -8.56 8.31 11.60
C GLU A 77 -8.38 7.90 10.14
N LEU A 78 -7.20 7.39 9.76
CA LEU A 78 -6.95 6.91 8.41
C LEU A 78 -7.86 5.73 8.00
N GLN A 79 -8.25 4.88 8.95
CA GLN A 79 -9.23 3.80 8.71
C GLN A 79 -10.64 4.31 8.43
N HIS A 80 -10.99 5.51 8.89
CA HIS A 80 -12.29 6.12 8.62
C HIS A 80 -12.27 6.92 7.31
N LEU A 81 -11.12 7.47 6.94
CA LEU A 81 -10.95 8.22 5.69
C LEU A 81 -10.92 7.34 4.45
N MET A 82 -10.51 6.07 4.57
CA MET A 82 -10.44 5.16 3.43
C MET A 82 -11.68 4.26 3.33
N PRO A 83 -12.31 4.15 2.13
CA PRO A 83 -13.48 3.32 1.93
C PRO A 83 -13.25 1.85 2.32
N ARG A 84 -14.23 1.24 2.99
CA ARG A 84 -14.28 -0.21 3.21
C ARG A 84 -14.41 -0.94 1.87
N GLY A 85 -13.30 -1.39 1.31
CA GLY A 85 -13.33 -2.32 0.17
C GLY A 85 -12.00 -2.55 -0.52
N ARG A 86 -11.01 -1.70 -0.25
CA ARG A 86 -9.77 -1.62 -1.04
C ARG A 86 -8.61 -1.33 -0.10
N LEU A 87 -7.45 -1.94 -0.39
CA LEU A 87 -6.16 -1.96 0.34
C LEU A 87 -5.77 -3.33 0.91
N VAL A 88 -4.76 -3.92 0.25
CA VAL A 88 -3.92 -5.00 0.77
C VAL A 88 -2.63 -4.38 1.26
N THR A 89 -2.37 -4.41 2.57
CA THR A 89 -1.07 -3.98 3.11
C THR A 89 -0.27 -5.17 3.60
N ARG A 90 1.00 -5.27 3.20
CA ARG A 90 1.96 -6.16 3.86
C ARG A 90 3.24 -5.41 4.28
N SER A 91 3.58 -5.71 5.54
CA SER A 91 4.80 -5.49 6.32
C SER A 91 5.79 -4.39 5.89
N ILE A 92 5.78 -3.28 6.62
CA ILE A 92 6.96 -2.39 6.73
C ILE A 92 8.05 -3.14 7.51
N ARG A 93 9.26 -3.26 6.93
CA ARG A 93 10.47 -3.56 7.71
C ARG A 93 11.22 -2.25 7.97
N HIS A 94 11.43 -1.98 9.25
CA HIS A 94 12.27 -0.96 9.92
C HIS A 94 11.65 0.36 10.41
N CYS A 95 11.73 0.46 11.75
CA CYS A 95 11.90 1.56 12.70
C CYS A 95 11.04 2.83 12.63
N GLY A 96 10.12 2.93 13.61
CA GLY A 96 10.03 4.11 14.48
C GLY A 96 8.91 5.12 14.23
N ILE A 97 8.23 5.09 13.09
CA ILE A 97 7.00 5.89 12.90
C ILE A 97 5.76 4.98 12.88
N TRP A 98 5.93 3.74 12.43
CA TRP A 98 4.83 2.78 12.28
C TRP A 98 5.33 1.36 12.48
N ASN A 99 4.96 0.74 13.60
CA ASN A 99 5.03 -0.72 13.74
C ASN A 99 3.58 -1.24 13.60
N ALA A 100 3.33 -1.95 12.51
CA ALA A 100 2.04 -2.52 12.09
C ALA A 100 0.98 -1.58 11.45
N ALA A 101 0.79 -1.83 10.15
CA ALA A 101 -0.45 -1.72 9.38
C ALA A 101 -0.92 -0.32 8.91
N LEU A 102 -0.47 0.06 7.70
CA LEU A 102 -1.44 0.38 6.65
C LEU A 102 -2.36 -0.86 6.45
N LEU A 103 -3.55 -0.67 5.94
CA LEU A 103 -4.72 -1.53 6.15
C LEU A 103 -4.62 -2.96 5.61
N ALA A 104 -4.86 -3.94 6.49
CA ALA A 104 -4.95 -5.37 6.15
C ALA A 104 -6.37 -5.93 6.33
N LYS A 105 -7.42 -5.10 6.21
CA LYS A 105 -8.77 -5.57 6.54
C LYS A 105 -9.84 -5.22 5.51
N ILE A 106 -9.60 -5.51 4.22
CA ILE A 106 -10.67 -5.89 3.28
C ILE A 106 -10.16 -6.98 2.33
N CYS A 107 -9.90 -8.17 2.85
CA CYS A 107 -9.91 -9.41 2.06
C CYS A 107 -10.66 -10.47 2.86
N GLY A 108 -11.99 -10.27 2.97
CA GLY A 108 -13.02 -11.24 3.37
C GLY A 108 -12.68 -12.27 4.46
N ASN A 109 -12.91 -11.93 5.74
CA ASN A 109 -14.14 -12.16 6.52
C ASN A 109 -13.96 -11.45 7.87
#